data_AF-A0A955RMB6-F1
#
_entry.id   AF-A0A955RMB6-F1
#
_cell.length_a   1.000
_cell.length_b   1.000
_cell.length_c   1.000
_cell.angle_alpha   90.00
_cell.angle_beta   90.00
_cell.angle_gamma   90.00
#
_symmetry.space_group_name_H-M   'P 1'
#
loop_
_entity.id
_entity.type
_entity.pdbx_description
1 polymer ?
#
loop_
_entity_poly.entity_id
_entity_poly.type
_entity_poly.pdbx_seq_one_letter_code
_entity_poly.pdbx_strand_id
1 'polypeptide(L)'
;MKRIFLIAGIVLAVLLIGFFAYYYFVYRPAVPENVVDIPLPPGQEVTLTPEEVQQGKTLEEKHEELRRELGITAQDDVVTVAKVLDRPVLAPTLSADGLALYFFDPKSGQFRTTDTVGANESSLVGGTFENVSRIKWAPTKDAVAISFTEGSVTKNVILTLEDQTLVELDPRIQYPVFSPDGLRIVYLFSDPESGQFKLSTALRDGTNAQALKSYRAGELQLHWFAEEGIAYGGV
;
A
#
# COMPACT_ATOMS: atom_id res chain seq x y z
N MET A 1 4.63 33.09 54.51
CA MET A 1 5.37 32.04 53.78
C MET A 1 4.51 31.23 52.80
N LYS A 2 3.35 30.65 53.17
CA LYS A 2 2.53 29.81 52.27
C LYS A 2 2.14 30.44 50.92
N ARG A 3 1.89 31.76 50.86
CA ARG A 3 1.54 32.47 49.61
C ARG A 3 2.71 32.60 48.62
N ILE A 4 3.94 32.65 49.11
CA ILE A 4 5.13 32.76 48.25
C ILE A 4 5.40 31.43 47.53
N PHE A 5 5.21 30.30 48.23
CA PHE A 5 5.33 28.97 47.62
C PHE A 5 4.26 28.70 46.56
N LEU A 6 3.03 29.19 46.76
CA LEU A 6 1.96 29.06 45.77
C LEU A 6 2.31 29.81 44.48
N ILE A 7 2.77 31.07 44.60
CA ILE A 7 3.15 31.90 43.44
C ILE A 7 4.34 31.28 42.71
N ALA A 8 5.37 30.83 43.46
CA ALA A 8 6.53 30.16 42.86
C ALA A 8 6.15 28.88 42.09
N GLY A 9 5.19 28.10 42.61
CA GLY A 9 4.69 26.90 41.93
C GLY A 9 4.00 27.21 40.60
N ILE A 10 3.18 28.27 40.55
CA ILE A 10 2.48 28.68 39.31
C ILE A 10 3.48 29.17 38.27
N VAL A 11 4.47 29.98 38.65
CA VAL A 11 5.50 30.46 37.71
C VAL A 11 6.30 29.30 37.12
N LEU A 12 6.68 28.32 37.94
CA LEU A 12 7.40 27.12 37.47
C LEU A 12 6.54 26.32 36.48
N ALA A 13 5.23 26.16 36.74
CA ALA A 13 4.33 25.45 35.85
C ALA A 13 4.20 26.13 34.48
N VAL A 14 4.09 27.46 34.45
CA VAL A 14 4.03 28.24 33.20
C VAL A 14 5.32 28.11 32.41
N LEU A 15 6.48 28.15 33.06
CA LEU A 15 7.78 27.96 32.39
C LEU A 15 7.92 26.56 31.78
N LEU A 16 7.47 25.52 32.50
CA LEU A 16 7.48 24.16 31.98
C LEU A 16 6.56 24.01 30.76
N ILE A 17 5.34 24.54 30.82
CA ILE A 17 4.39 24.51 29.69
C ILE A 17 4.98 25.25 28.47
N GLY A 18 5.57 26.42 28.69
CA GLY A 18 6.22 27.19 27.62
C GLY A 18 7.41 26.45 27.00
N PHE A 19 8.23 25.78 27.81
CA PHE A 19 9.34 24.96 27.34
C PHE A 19 8.86 23.78 26.48
N PHE A 20 7.83 23.05 26.92
CA PHE A 20 7.26 21.95 26.15
C PHE A 20 6.63 22.41 24.83
N ALA A 21 5.91 23.54 24.84
CA ALA A 21 5.38 24.13 23.62
C ALA A 21 6.49 24.53 22.64
N TYR A 22 7.53 25.22 23.13
CA TYR A 22 8.69 25.58 22.30
C TYR A 22 9.36 24.35 21.69
N TYR A 23 9.60 23.31 22.49
CA TYR A 23 10.23 22.08 22.02
C TYR A 23 9.39 21.38 20.93
N TYR A 24 8.07 21.30 21.11
CA TYR A 24 7.19 20.56 20.19
C TYR A 24 6.88 21.31 18.88
N PHE A 25 6.78 22.64 18.95
CA PHE A 25 6.41 23.47 17.81
C PHE A 25 7.60 24.07 17.05
N VAL A 26 8.68 24.44 17.74
CA VAL A 26 9.82 25.14 17.13
C VAL A 26 11.00 24.20 16.91
N TYR A 27 11.26 23.29 17.85
CA TYR A 27 12.42 22.41 17.82
C TYR A 27 12.14 21.08 17.09
N ARG A 28 11.30 21.09 16.05
CA ARG A 28 11.23 19.95 15.13
C ARG A 28 12.56 19.92 14.37
N PRO A 29 13.43 18.91 14.55
CA PRO A 29 14.61 18.79 13.70
C PRO A 29 14.12 18.81 12.25
N ALA A 30 14.79 19.60 11.40
CA ALA A 30 14.49 19.62 9.98
C ALA A 30 14.45 18.17 9.50
N VAL A 31 13.29 17.74 9.00
CA VAL A 31 13.19 16.46 8.29
C VAL A 31 14.24 16.57 7.19
N PRO A 32 15.23 15.67 7.11
CA PRO A 32 16.22 15.74 6.05
C PRO A 32 15.46 15.82 4.74
N GLU A 33 15.76 16.87 3.97
CA GLU A 33 15.12 17.13 2.69
C GLU A 33 15.46 15.95 1.79
N ASN A 34 14.51 15.01 1.69
CA ASN A 34 14.62 13.91 0.74
C ASN A 34 14.51 14.53 -0.63
N VAL A 35 15.65 14.65 -1.32
CA VAL A 35 15.72 14.97 -2.73
C VAL A 35 14.99 13.84 -3.46
N VAL A 36 13.80 14.13 -3.95
CA VAL A 36 13.00 13.19 -4.75
C VAL A 36 13.50 13.30 -6.18
N ASP A 37 14.12 12.24 -6.68
CA ASP A 37 14.48 12.11 -8.08
C ASP A 37 13.21 11.91 -8.92
N ILE A 38 12.98 12.79 -9.88
CA ILE A 38 11.97 12.62 -10.91
C ILE A 38 12.61 11.81 -12.04
N PRO A 39 12.16 10.58 -12.35
CA PRO A 39 12.67 9.84 -13.49
C PRO A 39 12.40 10.63 -14.79
N LEU A 40 13.36 10.63 -15.69
CA LEU A 40 13.15 11.12 -17.05
C LEU A 40 11.95 10.39 -17.68
N PRO A 41 11.05 11.08 -18.40
CA PRO A 41 9.88 10.46 -19.02
C PRO A 41 10.31 9.28 -19.90
N PRO A 42 9.75 8.08 -19.68
CA PRO A 42 10.06 6.94 -20.53
C PRO A 42 9.61 7.22 -21.97
N GLY A 43 10.55 7.20 -22.92
CA GLY A 43 10.24 7.23 -24.36
C GLY A 43 10.83 8.38 -25.19
N GLN A 44 11.64 9.28 -24.62
CA GLN A 44 12.42 10.23 -25.43
C GLN A 44 13.77 9.60 -25.82
N GLU A 45 13.85 9.07 -27.04
CA GLU A 45 15.15 8.71 -27.63
C GLU A 45 15.96 10.00 -27.86
N VAL A 46 17.04 10.15 -27.10
CA VAL A 46 18.02 11.22 -27.35
C VAL A 46 18.72 10.88 -28.66
N THR A 47 18.55 11.74 -29.67
CA THR A 47 19.19 11.59 -30.99
C THR A 47 20.08 12.79 -31.26
N LEU A 48 21.24 12.58 -31.89
CA LEU A 48 22.14 13.67 -32.30
C LEU A 48 21.56 14.41 -33.51
N THR A 49 21.64 15.75 -33.54
CA THR A 49 21.32 16.51 -34.74
C THR A 49 22.45 16.37 -35.79
N PRO A 50 22.16 16.59 -37.08
CA PRO A 50 23.19 16.58 -38.12
C PRO A 50 24.35 17.55 -37.85
N GLU A 51 24.11 18.71 -37.23
CA GLU A 51 25.19 19.64 -36.84
C GLU A 51 26.05 19.08 -35.71
N GLU A 52 25.45 18.43 -34.71
CA GLU A 52 26.18 17.81 -33.59
C GLU A 52 27.08 16.67 -34.08
N VAL A 53 26.61 15.88 -35.04
CA VAL A 53 27.41 14.83 -35.69
C VAL A 53 28.58 15.44 -36.47
N GLN A 54 28.37 16.56 -37.18
CA GLN A 54 29.45 17.26 -37.90
C GLN A 54 30.49 17.88 -36.95
N GLN A 55 30.08 18.24 -35.73
CA GLN A 55 30.98 18.72 -34.66
C GLN A 55 31.70 17.57 -33.93
N GLY A 56 31.44 16.32 -34.31
CA GLY A 56 32.04 15.14 -33.68
C GLY A 56 31.49 14.81 -32.29
N LYS A 57 30.35 15.42 -31.92
CA LYS A 57 29.72 15.21 -30.61
C LYS A 57 29.17 13.80 -30.50
N THR A 58 29.48 13.14 -29.40
CA THR A 58 29.00 11.80 -29.10
C THR A 58 27.63 11.83 -28.42
N LEU A 59 26.91 10.71 -28.46
CA LEU A 59 25.64 10.58 -27.75
C LEU A 59 25.81 10.73 -26.23
N GLU A 60 26.94 10.28 -25.71
CA GLU A 60 27.30 10.37 -24.29
C GLU A 60 27.50 11.82 -23.85
N GLU A 61 28.18 12.64 -24.66
CA GLU A 61 28.33 14.09 -24.41
C GLU A 61 26.98 14.82 -24.45
N LYS A 62 26.08 14.43 -25.36
CA LYS A 62 24.73 14.98 -25.43
C LYS A 62 23.88 14.60 -24.20
N HIS A 63 24.02 13.38 -23.70
CA HIS A 63 23.39 12.98 -22.44
C HIS A 63 23.89 13.78 -21.25
N GLU A 64 25.21 14.02 -21.17
CA GLU A 64 25.80 14.80 -20.08
C GLU A 64 25.41 16.28 -20.14
N GLU A 65 25.29 16.87 -21.33
CA GLU A 65 24.80 18.24 -21.48
C GLU A 65 23.32 18.36 -21.07
N LEU A 66 22.48 17.43 -21.53
CA LEU A 66 21.05 17.41 -21.16
C LEU A 66 20.88 17.22 -19.64
N ARG A 67 21.70 16.38 -19.00
CA ARG A 67 21.73 16.23 -17.54
C ARG A 67 22.08 17.54 -16.85
N ARG A 68 23.09 18.29 -17.34
CA ARG A 68 23.44 19.60 -16.78
C ARG A 68 22.35 20.64 -16.97
N GLU A 69 21.74 20.71 -18.15
CA GLU A 69 20.62 21.62 -18.41
C GLU A 69 19.42 21.35 -17.50
N LEU A 70 19.18 20.07 -17.20
CA LEU A 70 18.12 19.64 -16.29
C LEU A 70 18.52 19.71 -14.80
N GLY A 71 19.74 20.15 -14.47
CA GLY A 71 20.23 20.24 -13.10
C GLY A 71 20.43 18.89 -12.40
N ILE A 72 20.56 17.80 -13.15
CA ILE A 72 20.76 16.44 -12.64
C ILE A 72 22.27 16.24 -12.45
N THR A 73 22.77 16.48 -11.24
CA THR A 73 24.15 16.13 -10.87
C THR A 73 24.26 14.61 -10.71
N ALA A 74 25.12 13.99 -11.51
CA ALA A 74 25.51 12.59 -11.39
C ALA A 74 26.26 12.37 -10.06
N GLN A 75 25.51 12.15 -8.99
CA GLN A 75 26.03 11.58 -7.76
C GLN A 75 25.60 10.12 -7.78
N ASP A 76 26.59 9.22 -7.80
CA ASP A 76 26.46 7.76 -7.84
C ASP A 76 25.07 7.24 -7.47
N ASP A 77 24.41 6.59 -8.44
CA ASP A 77 23.04 6.02 -8.41
C ASP A 77 22.86 4.97 -7.29
N VAL A 78 22.99 5.40 -6.03
CA VAL A 78 22.73 4.58 -4.86
C VAL A 78 21.32 4.92 -4.42
N VAL A 79 20.36 4.21 -5.01
CA VAL A 79 18.99 4.16 -4.48
C VAL A 79 19.10 3.64 -3.04
N THR A 80 18.98 4.56 -2.08
CA THR A 80 19.05 4.20 -0.67
C THR A 80 17.68 3.65 -0.28
N VAL A 81 17.58 2.34 -0.17
CA VAL A 81 16.36 1.68 0.34
C VAL A 81 16.32 1.85 1.85
N ALA A 82 15.50 2.79 2.32
CA ALA A 82 15.26 2.98 3.73
C ALA A 82 14.25 1.94 4.25
N LYS A 83 14.55 1.36 5.41
CA LYS A 83 13.64 0.45 6.10
C LYS A 83 12.60 1.28 6.85
N VAL A 84 11.32 1.08 6.53
CA VAL A 84 10.21 1.79 7.19
C VAL A 84 9.86 1.13 8.54
N LEU A 85 9.85 -0.21 8.60
CA LEU A 85 9.47 -0.96 9.79
C LEU A 85 10.50 -2.04 10.13
N ASP A 86 10.84 -2.15 11.41
CA ASP A 86 11.84 -3.08 11.92
C ASP A 86 11.37 -4.52 12.17
N ARG A 87 10.16 -4.85 11.73
CA ARG A 87 9.50 -6.14 11.98
C ARG A 87 8.78 -6.67 10.73
N PRO A 88 8.55 -8.00 10.65
CA PRO A 88 7.75 -8.58 9.58
C PRO A 88 6.31 -8.06 9.61
N VAL A 89 5.77 -7.73 8.44
CA VAL A 89 4.37 -7.34 8.22
C VAL A 89 3.83 -8.06 6.99
N LEU A 90 2.51 -8.19 6.88
CA LEU A 90 1.85 -8.81 5.73
C LEU A 90 1.17 -7.76 4.85
N ALA A 91 1.25 -8.00 3.54
CA ALA A 91 0.63 -7.19 2.49
C ALA A 91 0.79 -5.66 2.68
N PRO A 92 2.02 -5.13 2.85
CA PRO A 92 2.22 -3.69 2.89
C PRO A 92 1.76 -3.05 1.56
N THR A 93 1.06 -1.92 1.63
CA THR A 93 0.65 -1.11 0.48
C THR A 93 0.65 0.36 0.85
N LEU A 94 0.88 1.24 -0.11
CA LEU A 94 0.57 2.65 0.07
C LEU A 94 -0.94 2.87 0.16
N SER A 95 -1.34 3.89 0.92
CA SER A 95 -2.67 4.50 0.88
C SER A 95 -2.97 5.10 -0.50
N ALA A 96 -4.23 5.42 -0.77
CA ALA A 96 -4.64 5.97 -2.08
C ALA A 96 -3.95 7.30 -2.42
N ASP A 97 -3.65 8.12 -1.42
CA ASP A 97 -2.93 9.38 -1.54
C ASP A 97 -1.39 9.23 -1.51
N GLY A 98 -0.87 8.03 -1.26
CA GLY A 98 0.55 7.74 -1.17
C GLY A 98 1.25 8.29 0.08
N LEU A 99 0.51 8.89 1.02
CA LEU A 99 1.09 9.54 2.20
C LEU A 99 1.29 8.60 3.39
N ALA A 100 0.68 7.42 3.35
CA ALA A 100 0.74 6.42 4.41
C ALA A 100 0.99 5.01 3.85
N LEU A 101 1.47 4.13 4.73
CA LEU A 101 1.62 2.71 4.49
C LEU A 101 0.57 1.95 5.30
N TYR A 102 -0.29 1.20 4.62
CA TYR A 102 -1.19 0.22 5.23
C TYR A 102 -0.55 -1.15 5.25
N PHE A 103 -0.75 -1.90 6.32
CA PHE A 103 -0.22 -3.26 6.46
C PHE A 103 -1.00 -4.03 7.51
N PHE A 104 -0.79 -5.34 7.54
CA PHE A 104 -1.28 -6.19 8.62
C PHE A 104 -0.12 -6.65 9.51
N ASP A 105 -0.25 -6.47 10.81
CA ASP A 105 0.70 -6.96 11.80
C ASP A 105 0.24 -8.34 12.31
N PRO A 106 0.88 -9.45 11.87
CA PRO A 106 0.48 -10.78 12.28
C PRO A 106 0.69 -11.07 13.76
N LYS A 107 1.52 -10.27 14.47
CA LYS A 107 1.74 -10.43 15.91
C LYS A 107 0.56 -9.91 16.72
N SER A 108 0.00 -8.76 16.33
CA SER A 108 -1.18 -8.18 16.99
C SER A 108 -2.50 -8.61 16.37
N GLY A 109 -2.48 -9.16 15.15
CA GLY A 109 -3.67 -9.50 14.39
C GLY A 109 -4.41 -8.27 13.84
N GLN A 110 -3.75 -7.12 13.74
CA GLN A 110 -4.40 -5.85 13.40
C GLN A 110 -3.96 -5.31 12.04
N PHE A 111 -4.88 -4.67 11.34
CA PHE A 111 -4.51 -3.75 10.25
C PHE A 111 -4.07 -2.43 10.85
N ARG A 112 -2.91 -1.96 10.41
CA ARG A 112 -2.22 -0.79 10.94
C ARG A 112 -1.84 0.13 9.79
N THR A 113 -1.62 1.39 10.14
CA THR A 113 -1.14 2.42 9.24
C THR A 113 0.05 3.11 9.87
N THR A 114 0.98 3.59 9.05
CA THR A 114 2.08 4.46 9.47
C THR A 114 2.42 5.44 8.36
N ASP A 115 3.17 6.49 8.65
CA ASP A 115 3.71 7.35 7.58
C ASP A 115 4.79 6.62 6.76
N THR A 116 5.26 7.23 5.68
CA THR A 116 6.26 6.61 4.80
C THR A 116 7.64 6.43 5.43
N VAL A 117 7.86 6.95 6.65
CA VAL A 117 9.12 6.82 7.41
C VAL A 117 8.98 5.94 8.67
N GLY A 118 7.77 5.43 8.95
CA GLY A 118 7.49 4.53 10.08
C GLY A 118 7.29 5.22 11.42
N ALA A 119 7.24 6.55 11.49
CA ALA A 119 7.27 7.29 12.76
C ALA A 119 5.89 7.40 13.45
N ASN A 120 4.81 7.44 12.66
CA ASN A 120 3.45 7.70 13.17
C ASN A 120 2.52 6.49 12.98
N GLU A 121 2.80 5.41 13.71
CA GLU A 121 2.00 4.18 13.60
C GLU A 121 0.70 4.22 14.44
N SER A 122 -0.42 3.83 13.83
CA SER A 122 -1.72 3.68 14.50
C SER A 122 -2.52 2.48 13.96
N SER A 123 -3.64 2.15 14.63
CA SER A 123 -4.60 1.18 14.09
C SER A 123 -5.30 1.78 12.87
N LEU A 124 -5.45 0.99 11.81
CA LEU A 124 -6.22 1.40 10.62
C LEU A 124 -7.70 1.10 10.80
N VAL A 125 -8.02 -0.04 11.40
CA VAL A 125 -9.39 -0.50 11.70
C VAL A 125 -9.47 -1.04 13.12
N GLY A 126 -10.69 -1.13 13.66
CA GLY A 126 -10.94 -1.82 14.92
C GLY A 126 -10.91 -3.35 14.77
N GLY A 127 -10.68 -4.05 15.88
CA GLY A 127 -10.72 -5.52 15.94
C GLY A 127 -9.37 -6.21 15.69
N THR A 128 -9.42 -7.54 15.69
CA THR A 128 -8.27 -8.43 15.49
C THR A 128 -8.67 -9.62 14.63
N PHE A 129 -7.79 -10.03 13.73
CA PHE A 129 -7.94 -11.22 12.89
C PHE A 129 -6.84 -12.22 13.24
N GLU A 130 -7.24 -13.45 13.52
CA GLU A 130 -6.32 -14.56 13.78
C GLU A 130 -6.20 -15.46 12.55
N ASN A 131 -5.09 -16.18 12.44
CA ASN A 131 -4.86 -17.17 11.38
C ASN A 131 -5.08 -16.63 9.95
N VAL A 132 -4.74 -15.36 9.72
CA VAL A 132 -4.81 -14.73 8.40
C VAL A 132 -3.77 -15.36 7.49
N SER A 133 -4.25 -15.93 6.37
CA SER A 133 -3.42 -16.61 5.38
C SER A 133 -3.25 -15.80 4.10
N ARG A 134 -4.19 -14.91 3.79
CA ARG A 134 -4.12 -14.06 2.59
C ARG A 134 -4.80 -12.72 2.82
N ILE A 135 -4.18 -11.68 2.25
CA ILE A 135 -4.69 -10.31 2.24
C ILE A 135 -4.55 -9.77 0.82
N LYS A 136 -5.62 -9.17 0.30
CA LYS A 136 -5.64 -8.48 -0.98
C LYS A 136 -6.33 -7.14 -0.83
N TRP A 137 -5.58 -6.05 -0.98
CA TRP A 137 -6.13 -4.70 -0.99
C TRP A 137 -6.88 -4.43 -2.29
N ALA A 138 -8.00 -3.72 -2.20
CA ALA A 138 -8.61 -3.12 -3.38
C ALA A 138 -7.63 -2.10 -4.01
N PRO A 139 -7.59 -1.96 -5.34
CA PRO A 139 -6.76 -0.95 -6.01
C PRO A 139 -7.02 0.48 -5.51
N THR A 140 -8.28 0.78 -5.22
CA THR A 140 -8.80 2.02 -4.64
C THR A 140 -8.41 2.25 -3.18
N LYS A 141 -7.86 1.24 -2.48
CA LYS A 141 -7.43 1.28 -1.07
C LYS A 141 -8.53 1.59 -0.06
N ASP A 142 -9.79 1.49 -0.43
CA ASP A 142 -10.97 1.67 0.43
C ASP A 142 -11.48 0.35 1.04
N ALA A 143 -10.99 -0.79 0.54
CA ALA A 143 -11.39 -2.11 1.01
C ALA A 143 -10.25 -3.13 0.97
N VAL A 144 -10.43 -4.23 1.71
CA VAL A 144 -9.49 -5.36 1.77
C VAL A 144 -10.24 -6.68 1.82
N ALA A 145 -9.77 -7.64 1.02
CA ALA A 145 -10.21 -9.02 1.06
C ALA A 145 -9.26 -9.82 1.95
N ILE A 146 -9.83 -10.54 2.92
CA ILE A 146 -9.08 -11.25 3.95
C ILE A 146 -9.50 -12.71 3.90
N SER A 147 -8.53 -13.61 3.77
CA SER A 147 -8.71 -15.05 3.96
C SER A 147 -8.06 -15.46 5.27
N PHE A 148 -8.79 -16.17 6.11
CA PHE A 148 -8.31 -16.70 7.38
C PHE A 148 -8.91 -18.07 7.66
N THR A 149 -8.28 -18.82 8.56
CA THR A 149 -8.76 -20.16 8.92
C THR A 149 -9.39 -20.14 10.31
N GLU A 150 -10.64 -20.62 10.39
CA GLU A 150 -11.36 -20.87 11.64
C GLU A 150 -11.56 -22.39 11.78
N GLY A 151 -10.78 -23.01 12.67
CA GLY A 151 -10.72 -24.47 12.77
C GLY A 151 -10.11 -25.11 11.51
N SER A 152 -10.93 -25.88 10.76
CA SER A 152 -10.53 -26.51 9.50
C SER A 152 -11.12 -25.82 8.27
N VAL A 153 -11.86 -24.71 8.45
CA VAL A 153 -12.58 -24.01 7.39
C VAL A 153 -11.87 -22.71 7.08
N THR A 154 -11.55 -22.49 5.79
CA THR A 154 -11.10 -21.19 5.32
C THR A 154 -12.31 -20.30 5.09
N LYS A 155 -12.31 -19.12 5.71
CA LYS A 155 -13.30 -18.07 5.51
C LYS A 155 -12.70 -16.93 4.71
N ASN A 156 -13.54 -16.26 3.92
CA ASN A 156 -13.19 -15.07 3.18
C ASN A 156 -14.14 -13.95 3.58
N VAL A 157 -13.60 -12.78 3.88
CA VAL A 157 -14.37 -11.59 4.22
C VAL A 157 -13.86 -10.40 3.42
N ILE A 158 -14.75 -9.44 3.17
CA ILE A 158 -14.41 -8.13 2.65
C ILE A 158 -14.64 -7.10 3.74
N LEU A 159 -13.60 -6.36 4.09
CA LEU A 159 -13.65 -5.25 5.03
C LEU A 159 -13.58 -3.93 4.24
N THR A 160 -14.58 -3.09 4.40
CA THR A 160 -14.58 -1.70 3.90
C THR A 160 -14.01 -0.79 4.98
N LEU A 161 -13.05 0.06 4.64
CA LEU A 161 -12.29 0.84 5.63
C LEU A 161 -13.03 2.07 6.14
N GLU A 162 -13.85 2.70 5.29
CA GLU A 162 -14.56 3.94 5.61
C GLU A 162 -15.55 3.75 6.78
N ASP A 163 -16.38 2.72 6.70
CA ASP A 163 -17.44 2.42 7.66
C ASP A 163 -17.12 1.20 8.56
N GLN A 164 -15.96 0.56 8.34
CA GLN A 164 -15.55 -0.67 9.01
C GLN A 164 -16.55 -1.83 8.83
N THR A 165 -17.32 -1.81 7.74
CA THR A 165 -18.27 -2.88 7.43
C THR A 165 -17.52 -4.13 7.00
N LEU A 166 -17.83 -5.26 7.65
CA LEU A 166 -17.28 -6.57 7.34
C LEU A 166 -18.38 -7.45 6.73
N VAL A 167 -18.16 -7.91 5.49
CA VAL A 167 -19.06 -8.83 4.78
C VAL A 167 -18.39 -10.18 4.67
N GLU A 168 -19.03 -11.21 5.22
CA GLU A 168 -18.62 -12.60 5.02
C GLU A 168 -19.08 -13.09 3.64
N LEU A 169 -18.13 -13.61 2.86
CA LEU A 169 -18.41 -14.18 1.54
C LEU A 169 -18.86 -15.63 1.68
N ASP A 170 -19.57 -16.14 0.66
CA ASP A 170 -19.91 -17.56 0.59
C ASP A 170 -18.64 -18.43 0.74
N PRO A 171 -18.62 -19.45 1.60
CA PRO A 171 -17.42 -20.24 1.88
C PRO A 171 -16.87 -21.00 0.66
N ARG A 172 -17.66 -21.10 -0.43
CA ARG A 172 -17.22 -21.66 -1.71
C ARG A 172 -16.40 -20.68 -2.55
N ILE A 173 -16.44 -19.38 -2.24
CA ILE A 173 -15.63 -18.35 -2.87
C ILE A 173 -14.19 -18.47 -2.37
N GLN A 174 -13.25 -18.56 -3.29
CA GLN A 174 -11.82 -18.68 -3.03
C GLN A 174 -11.05 -17.60 -3.80
N TYR A 175 -10.01 -17.09 -3.15
CA TYR A 175 -9.06 -16.12 -3.72
C TYR A 175 -9.74 -14.91 -4.38
N PRO A 176 -10.62 -14.17 -3.68
CA PRO A 176 -11.21 -12.96 -4.23
C PRO A 176 -10.13 -11.93 -4.59
N VAL A 177 -10.25 -11.35 -5.78
CA VAL A 177 -9.40 -10.27 -6.28
C VAL A 177 -10.31 -9.16 -6.80
N PHE A 178 -10.08 -7.93 -6.34
CA PHE A 178 -10.87 -6.77 -6.75
C PHE A 178 -10.63 -6.41 -8.22
N SER A 179 -11.67 -5.91 -8.86
CA SER A 179 -11.56 -5.16 -10.11
C SER A 179 -10.78 -3.84 -9.90
N PRO A 180 -10.26 -3.22 -10.97
CA PRO A 180 -9.56 -1.92 -10.88
C PRO A 180 -10.36 -0.80 -10.21
N ASP A 181 -11.69 -0.81 -10.39
CA ASP A 181 -12.62 0.13 -9.76
C ASP A 181 -12.97 -0.20 -8.30
N GLY A 182 -12.55 -1.37 -7.78
CA GLY A 182 -12.85 -1.85 -6.43
C GLY A 182 -14.31 -2.30 -6.19
N LEU A 183 -15.20 -2.18 -7.19
CA LEU A 183 -16.64 -2.42 -7.03
C LEU A 183 -17.03 -3.89 -7.18
N ARG A 184 -16.18 -4.68 -7.83
CA ARG A 184 -16.40 -6.09 -8.14
C ARG A 184 -15.24 -6.93 -7.66
N ILE A 185 -15.47 -8.23 -7.60
CA ILE A 185 -14.44 -9.24 -7.36
C ILE A 185 -14.50 -10.32 -8.43
N VAL A 186 -13.33 -10.80 -8.83
CA VAL A 186 -13.16 -12.08 -9.54
C VAL A 186 -12.66 -13.10 -8.54
N TYR A 187 -13.16 -14.32 -8.62
CA TYR A 187 -12.84 -15.39 -7.68
C TYR A 187 -13.02 -16.76 -8.31
N LEU A 188 -12.49 -17.78 -7.64
CA LEU A 188 -12.80 -19.18 -7.91
C LEU A 188 -13.94 -19.63 -7.02
N PHE A 189 -14.97 -20.22 -7.60
CA PHE A 189 -16.07 -20.81 -6.87
C PHE A 189 -15.95 -22.33 -6.90
N SER A 190 -15.86 -22.95 -5.72
CA SER A 190 -15.82 -24.41 -5.59
C SER A 190 -17.23 -24.99 -5.57
N ASP A 191 -17.53 -25.84 -6.54
CA ASP A 191 -18.80 -26.56 -6.61
C ASP A 191 -18.63 -27.97 -6.03
N PRO A 192 -19.13 -28.23 -4.80
CA PRO A 192 -18.88 -29.50 -4.11
C PRO A 192 -19.57 -30.69 -4.78
N GLU A 193 -20.63 -30.47 -5.56
CA GLU A 193 -21.37 -31.55 -6.23
C GLU A 193 -20.62 -32.04 -7.46
N SER A 194 -20.05 -31.12 -8.23
CA SER A 194 -19.31 -31.45 -9.45
C SER A 194 -17.81 -31.64 -9.23
N GLY A 195 -17.27 -31.16 -8.10
CA GLY A 195 -15.83 -31.10 -7.83
C GLY A 195 -15.09 -30.15 -8.77
N GLN A 196 -15.80 -29.27 -9.48
CA GLN A 196 -15.22 -28.31 -10.42
C GLN A 196 -15.08 -26.92 -9.78
N PHE A 197 -14.14 -26.15 -10.31
CA PHE A 197 -14.01 -24.73 -9.99
C PHE A 197 -14.59 -23.89 -11.11
N LYS A 198 -15.32 -22.83 -10.76
CA LYS A 198 -15.84 -21.85 -11.71
C LYS A 198 -15.17 -20.52 -11.44
N LEU A 199 -14.47 -19.98 -12.43
CA LEU A 199 -14.05 -18.59 -12.40
C LEU A 199 -15.31 -17.74 -12.59
N SER A 200 -15.57 -16.86 -11.63
CA SER A 200 -16.78 -16.07 -11.57
C SER A 200 -16.45 -14.64 -11.16
N THR A 201 -17.36 -13.72 -11.48
CA THR A 201 -17.34 -12.34 -11.02
C THR A 201 -18.59 -12.04 -10.21
N ALA A 202 -18.50 -11.15 -9.23
CA ALA A 202 -19.62 -10.68 -8.44
C ALA A 202 -19.41 -9.21 -8.07
N LEU A 203 -20.42 -8.57 -7.48
CA LEU A 203 -20.23 -7.36 -6.70
C LEU A 203 -19.28 -7.64 -5.52
N ARG A 204 -18.67 -6.60 -4.96
CA ARG A 204 -17.69 -6.75 -3.88
C ARG A 204 -18.20 -7.53 -2.67
N ASP A 205 -19.50 -7.53 -2.41
CA ASP A 205 -20.15 -8.27 -1.33
C ASP A 205 -20.44 -9.76 -1.68
N GLY A 206 -20.06 -10.20 -2.88
CA GLY A 206 -20.31 -11.55 -3.39
C GLY A 206 -21.68 -11.73 -4.05
N THR A 207 -22.52 -10.71 -4.10
CA THR A 207 -23.85 -10.78 -4.75
C THR A 207 -23.76 -10.58 -6.27
N ASN A 208 -24.84 -10.90 -6.97
CA ASN A 208 -24.91 -10.82 -8.44
C ASN A 208 -23.78 -11.60 -9.15
N ALA A 209 -23.54 -12.83 -8.68
CA ALA A 209 -22.51 -13.71 -9.21
C ALA A 209 -22.81 -14.13 -10.67
N GLN A 210 -21.78 -14.04 -11.51
CA GLN A 210 -21.80 -14.45 -12.91
C GLN A 210 -20.61 -15.36 -13.21
N ALA A 211 -20.88 -16.55 -13.72
CA ALA A 211 -19.84 -17.50 -14.09
C ALA A 211 -19.22 -17.08 -15.43
N LEU A 212 -17.89 -17.03 -15.48
CA LEU A 212 -17.12 -16.74 -16.70
C LEU A 212 -16.67 -18.03 -17.38
N LYS A 213 -16.07 -18.95 -16.62
CA LYS A 213 -15.45 -20.16 -17.16
C LYS A 213 -15.26 -21.24 -16.11
N SER A 214 -15.40 -22.52 -16.50
CA SER A 214 -15.14 -23.67 -15.63
C SER A 214 -13.75 -24.24 -15.82
N TYR A 215 -13.18 -24.77 -14.73
CA TYR A 215 -11.87 -25.40 -14.66
C TYR A 215 -11.94 -26.70 -13.87
N ARG A 216 -11.07 -27.65 -14.22
CA ARG A 216 -10.77 -28.79 -13.37
C ARG A 216 -9.77 -28.36 -12.29
N ALA A 217 -9.81 -29.04 -11.15
CA ALA A 217 -9.02 -28.72 -9.97
C ALA A 217 -7.56 -28.35 -10.27
N GLY A 218 -7.09 -27.28 -9.64
CA GLY A 218 -5.73 -26.77 -9.74
C GLY A 218 -5.61 -25.43 -9.01
N GLU A 219 -4.40 -25.08 -8.58
CA GLU A 219 -4.11 -23.77 -8.01
C GLU A 219 -4.06 -22.73 -9.13
N LEU A 220 -5.00 -21.78 -9.13
CA LEU A 220 -5.01 -20.67 -10.07
C LEU A 220 -4.63 -19.39 -9.33
N GLN A 221 -3.66 -18.66 -9.88
CA GLN A 221 -3.43 -17.28 -9.51
C GLN A 221 -4.30 -16.38 -10.36
N LEU A 222 -5.03 -15.47 -9.71
CA LEU A 222 -5.91 -14.50 -10.37
C LEU A 222 -5.33 -13.09 -10.24
N HIS A 223 -5.45 -12.31 -11.31
CA HIS A 223 -5.12 -10.90 -11.33
C HIS A 223 -6.08 -10.13 -12.25
N TRP A 224 -6.72 -9.08 -11.74
CA TRP A 224 -7.62 -8.23 -12.51
C TRP A 224 -6.94 -6.87 -12.73
N PHE A 225 -6.42 -6.64 -13.94
CA PHE A 225 -5.53 -5.50 -14.23
C PHE A 225 -6.18 -4.39 -15.04
N ALA A 226 -7.29 -4.67 -15.72
CA ALA A 226 -8.09 -3.69 -16.47
C ALA A 226 -9.57 -4.07 -16.39
N GLU A 227 -10.49 -3.17 -16.70
CA GLU A 227 -11.94 -3.41 -16.58
C GLU A 227 -12.39 -4.74 -17.24
N GLU A 228 -11.89 -5.01 -18.44
CA GLU A 228 -12.13 -6.27 -19.18
C GLU A 228 -10.92 -7.24 -19.15
N GLY A 229 -9.85 -6.87 -18.44
CA GLY A 229 -8.57 -7.60 -18.42
C GLY A 229 -8.38 -8.43 -17.16
N ILE A 230 -8.70 -9.73 -17.24
CA ILE A 230 -8.42 -10.72 -16.19
C ILE A 230 -7.31 -11.64 -16.68
N ALA A 231 -6.20 -11.67 -15.96
CA ALA A 231 -5.13 -12.64 -16.14
C ALA A 231 -5.27 -13.77 -15.12
N TYR A 232 -5.05 -15.00 -15.57
CA TYR A 232 -5.00 -16.17 -14.71
C TYR A 232 -3.94 -17.16 -15.18
N GLY A 233 -3.30 -17.86 -14.24
CA GLY A 233 -2.26 -18.85 -14.53
C GLY A 233 -2.23 -19.95 -13.47
N GLY A 234 -1.86 -21.16 -13.89
CA GLY A 234 -1.57 -22.25 -12.96
C GLY A 234 -0.23 -22.03 -12.27
N VAL A 235 -0.12 -22.43 -11.00
CA VAL A 235 1.15 -22.50 -10.27
C VAL A 235 1.88 -23.80 -10.58
#